data_AF-A0A7W5DGW1-F1
#
_entry.id   AF-A0A7W5DGW1-F1
#
_cell.length_a   1.000
_cell.length_b   1.000
_cell.length_c   1.000
_cell.angle_alpha   90.00
_cell.angle_beta   90.00
_cell.angle_gamma   90.00
#
_symmetry.space_group_name_H-M   'P 1'
#
loop_
_entity.id
_entity.type
_entity.pdbx_description
1 polymer ?
#
loop_
_entity_poly.entity_id
_entity_poly.type
_entity_poly.pdbx_seq_one_letter_code
_entity_poly.pdbx_strand_id
1 'polypeptide(L)'
;MTTTNAANLAATITRQVARREAVTNRLAMLRDSNTRDRLVRAEDVERDAAERLWRAFAPSEQWGTVPGVEEVRASAERRTPRSRDTLGVDRDAYFNGCRDSLESATANVAELSEEWQSELEENAALEEELAEINAAGHGVPTTRKGLAALGDAIVGQRAELDRVNQALAELEASDTDTEAAAAELEAAQHRVDELAAAEALGQVDEAEQRAAATGLAKARQQAAGPGELLKLGDAARRGLERKAEVLAACIDHLEQARCEVEADVCHAEWSEAERRLVELLEGDELAGLMDRLRHSRSAFRRAHRNAYGYAPDILGTDQLEITGPLLKHHKLRWPLRV
;
A
#
# COMPACT_ATOMS: atom_id res chain seq x y z
N MET A 1 7.18 24.84 -21.28
CA MET A 1 7.90 23.58 -21.55
C MET A 1 8.18 22.74 -20.29
N THR A 2 7.91 23.22 -19.07
CA THR A 2 8.13 22.47 -17.81
C THR A 2 7.01 21.51 -17.42
N THR A 3 5.77 21.77 -17.86
CA THR A 3 4.57 20.98 -17.50
C THR A 3 4.61 19.52 -17.97
N THR A 4 5.19 19.25 -19.15
CA THR A 4 5.31 17.89 -19.69
C THR A 4 6.21 17.00 -18.82
N ASN A 5 7.19 17.58 -18.14
CA ASN A 5 8.12 16.81 -17.31
C ASN A 5 7.48 16.42 -15.96
N ALA A 6 6.72 17.34 -15.36
CA ALA A 6 5.99 17.11 -14.11
C ALA A 6 4.88 16.05 -14.26
N ALA A 7 4.11 16.10 -15.34
CA ALA A 7 3.06 15.13 -15.61
C ALA A 7 3.62 13.72 -15.90
N ASN A 8 4.71 13.63 -16.65
CA ASN A 8 5.39 12.36 -16.91
C ASN A 8 5.98 11.76 -15.63
N LEU A 9 6.54 12.60 -14.77
CA LEU A 9 7.05 12.18 -13.47
C LEU A 9 5.93 11.63 -12.60
N ALA A 10 4.82 12.36 -12.47
CA ALA A 10 3.64 11.93 -11.73
C ALA A 10 3.11 10.58 -12.24
N ALA A 11 2.92 10.44 -13.55
CA ALA A 11 2.48 9.18 -14.14
C ALA A 11 3.45 8.01 -13.92
N THR A 12 4.75 8.29 -13.78
CA THR A 12 5.76 7.26 -13.48
C THR A 12 5.66 6.83 -12.03
N ILE A 13 5.53 7.77 -11.10
CA ILE A 13 5.40 7.50 -9.67
C ILE A 13 4.10 6.74 -9.40
N THR A 14 2.96 7.18 -9.93
CA THR A 14 1.69 6.48 -9.76
C THR A 14 1.77 5.03 -10.25
N ARG A 15 2.43 4.79 -11.40
CA ARG A 15 2.62 3.41 -11.91
C ARG A 15 3.50 2.57 -11.01
N GLN A 16 4.58 3.14 -10.46
CA GLN A 16 5.46 2.44 -9.54
C GLN A 16 4.75 2.11 -8.22
N VAL A 17 3.99 3.05 -7.67
CA VAL A 17 3.21 2.83 -6.44
C VAL A 17 2.14 1.76 -6.67
N ALA A 18 1.38 1.85 -7.75
CA ALA A 18 0.37 0.83 -8.09
C ALA A 18 1.00 -0.56 -8.28
N ARG A 19 2.18 -0.63 -8.92
CA ARG A 19 2.93 -1.88 -9.06
C ARG A 19 3.36 -2.43 -7.70
N ARG A 20 3.92 -1.58 -6.83
CA ARG A 20 4.33 -1.95 -5.46
C ARG A 20 3.15 -2.46 -4.64
N GLU A 21 2.02 -1.77 -4.67
CA GLU A 21 0.79 -2.16 -3.98
C GLU A 21 0.27 -3.50 -4.48
N ALA A 22 0.24 -3.72 -5.79
CA ALA A 22 -0.20 -4.98 -6.38
C ALA A 22 0.67 -6.16 -5.89
N VAL A 23 2.00 -6.02 -5.94
CA VAL A 23 2.94 -7.02 -5.45
C VAL A 23 2.77 -7.26 -3.95
N THR A 24 2.67 -6.19 -3.16
CA THR A 24 2.51 -6.30 -1.70
C THR A 24 1.19 -6.98 -1.32
N ASN A 25 0.09 -6.66 -2.01
CA ASN A 25 -1.21 -7.29 -1.80
C ASN A 25 -1.17 -8.76 -2.18
N ARG A 26 -0.49 -9.12 -3.28
CA ARG A 26 -0.35 -10.52 -3.68
C ARG A 26 0.48 -11.33 -2.68
N LEU A 27 1.59 -10.77 -2.18
CA LEU A 27 2.38 -11.37 -1.10
C LEU A 27 1.54 -11.57 0.17
N ALA A 28 0.69 -10.60 0.53
CA ALA A 28 -0.22 -10.75 1.67
C ALA A 28 -1.23 -11.89 1.45
N MET A 29 -1.81 -12.01 0.25
CA MET A 29 -2.71 -13.12 -0.09
C MET A 29 -2.01 -14.49 -0.02
N LEU A 30 -0.77 -14.60 -0.50
CA LEU A 30 0.02 -15.83 -0.41
C LEU A 30 0.35 -16.17 1.05
N ARG A 31 0.64 -15.15 1.88
CA ARG A 31 0.90 -15.34 3.31
C ARG A 31 -0.33 -15.87 4.07
N ASP A 32 -1.52 -15.45 3.66
CA ASP A 32 -2.79 -15.89 4.25
C ASP A 32 -3.31 -17.20 3.61
N SER A 33 -2.57 -17.77 2.64
CA SER A 33 -2.93 -19.04 2.03
C SER A 33 -2.90 -20.19 3.04
N ASN A 34 -3.90 -21.08 2.96
CA ASN A 34 -4.01 -22.26 3.81
C ASN A 34 -3.47 -23.53 3.14
N THR A 35 -2.83 -23.42 1.97
CA THR A 35 -2.34 -24.55 1.18
C THR A 35 -1.39 -25.44 1.98
N ARG A 36 -0.47 -24.84 2.75
CA ARG A 36 0.41 -25.58 3.68
C ARG A 36 -0.35 -26.37 4.73
N ASP A 37 -1.36 -25.78 5.36
CA ASP A 37 -2.17 -26.46 6.37
C ASP A 37 -3.00 -27.61 5.77
N ARG A 38 -3.50 -27.42 4.55
CA ARG A 38 -4.19 -28.47 3.78
C ARG A 38 -3.24 -29.61 3.43
N LEU A 39 -2.02 -29.30 3.01
CA LEU A 39 -0.99 -30.29 2.70
C LEU A 39 -0.65 -31.14 3.93
N VAL A 40 -0.40 -30.52 5.09
CA VAL A 40 -0.11 -31.26 6.33
C VAL A 40 -1.26 -32.21 6.70
N ARG A 41 -2.51 -31.77 6.57
CA ARG A 41 -3.68 -32.64 6.81
C ARG A 41 -3.77 -33.77 5.79
N ALA A 42 -3.42 -33.53 4.53
CA ALA A 42 -3.42 -34.54 3.49
C ALA A 42 -2.32 -35.60 3.73
N GLU A 43 -1.14 -35.19 4.16
CA GLU A 43 -0.04 -36.09 4.57
C GLU A 43 -0.45 -36.97 5.75
N ASP A 44 -1.19 -36.43 6.72
CA ASP A 44 -1.73 -37.20 7.83
C ASP A 44 -2.75 -38.25 7.36
N VAL A 45 -3.65 -37.88 6.43
CA VAL A 45 -4.61 -38.81 5.82
C VAL A 45 -3.92 -39.90 5.01
N GLU A 46 -2.88 -39.57 4.24
CA GLU A 46 -2.06 -40.54 3.51
C GLU A 46 -1.37 -41.51 4.47
N ARG A 47 -0.79 -41.01 5.56
CA ARG A 47 -0.16 -41.84 6.60
C ARG A 47 -1.16 -42.82 7.22
N ASP A 48 -2.35 -42.34 7.54
CA ASP A 48 -3.45 -43.18 8.07
C ASP A 48 -3.90 -44.24 7.04
N ALA A 49 -4.01 -43.88 5.76
CA ALA A 49 -4.37 -44.80 4.69
C ALA A 49 -3.30 -45.87 4.48
N ALA A 50 -2.02 -45.48 4.51
CA ALA A 50 -0.88 -46.39 4.42
C ALA A 50 -0.86 -47.37 5.61
N GLU A 51 -1.13 -46.90 6.82
CA GLU A 51 -1.24 -47.75 7.99
C GLU A 51 -2.40 -48.75 7.87
N ARG A 52 -3.57 -48.31 7.39
CA ARG A 52 -4.72 -49.21 7.14
C ARG A 52 -4.40 -50.29 6.11
N LEU A 53 -3.75 -49.93 5.01
CA LEU A 53 -3.31 -50.89 3.99
C LEU A 53 -2.29 -51.88 4.56
N TRP A 54 -1.32 -51.40 5.35
CA TRP A 54 -0.35 -52.26 6.02
C TRP A 54 -1.03 -53.26 6.98
N ARG A 55 -1.98 -52.79 7.79
CA ARG A 55 -2.79 -53.64 8.69
C ARG A 55 -3.66 -54.64 7.91
N ALA A 56 -4.17 -54.27 6.73
CA ALA A 56 -4.93 -55.16 5.86
C ALA A 56 -4.04 -56.27 5.22
N PHE A 57 -2.76 -55.97 5.01
CA PHE A 57 -1.78 -56.89 4.46
C PHE A 57 -1.18 -57.85 5.51
N ALA A 58 -0.94 -57.37 6.74
CA ALA A 58 -0.31 -58.15 7.81
C ALA A 58 -1.20 -59.32 8.28
N PRO A 59 -0.77 -60.60 8.15
CA PRO A 59 -1.50 -61.73 8.72
C PRO A 59 -1.53 -61.61 10.26
N SER A 60 -2.71 -61.76 10.86
CA SER A 60 -2.90 -61.71 12.33
C SER A 60 -2.02 -62.67 13.14
N GLU A 61 -1.34 -63.62 12.48
CA GLU A 61 -0.45 -64.63 13.08
C GLU A 61 1.01 -64.15 13.27
N GLN A 62 1.43 -63.03 12.69
CA GLN A 62 2.81 -62.50 12.82
C GLN A 62 2.95 -61.34 13.81
N TRP A 63 1.89 -61.02 14.55
CA TRP A 63 1.98 -60.15 15.73
C TRP A 63 2.63 -60.95 16.85
N GLY A 64 3.95 -61.13 16.76
CA GLY A 64 4.75 -61.60 17.89
C GLY A 64 4.39 -60.79 19.13
N THR A 65 4.36 -61.45 20.29
CA THR A 65 3.99 -60.88 21.60
C THR A 65 4.74 -59.57 21.89
N VAL A 66 4.16 -58.46 21.46
CA VAL A 66 4.52 -57.11 21.92
C VAL A 66 3.61 -56.83 23.12
N PRO A 67 4.18 -56.63 24.33
CA PRO A 67 3.38 -56.35 25.52
C PRO A 67 2.52 -55.09 25.32
N GLY A 68 1.21 -55.21 25.53
CA GLY A 68 0.22 -54.12 25.33
C GLY A 68 -0.71 -54.30 24.12
N VAL A 69 -0.45 -55.26 23.23
CA VAL A 69 -1.28 -55.54 22.04
C VAL A 69 -2.50 -56.42 22.35
N GLU A 70 -2.56 -57.10 23.50
CA GLU A 70 -3.69 -57.97 23.84
C GLU A 70 -5.03 -57.23 24.03
N GLU A 71 -5.01 -56.01 24.58
CA GLU A 71 -6.23 -55.18 24.71
C GLU A 71 -6.72 -54.65 23.36
N VAL A 72 -5.78 -54.32 22.46
CA VAL A 72 -6.09 -53.89 21.08
C VAL A 72 -6.61 -55.07 20.25
N ARG A 73 -6.02 -56.26 20.41
CA ARG A 73 -6.45 -57.52 19.79
C ARG A 73 -7.85 -57.94 20.25
N ALA A 74 -8.12 -57.86 21.55
CA ALA A 74 -9.43 -58.16 22.11
C ALA A 74 -10.53 -57.17 21.67
N SER A 75 -10.17 -55.90 21.41
CA SER A 75 -11.09 -54.91 20.84
C SER A 75 -11.34 -55.12 19.33
N ALA A 76 -10.32 -55.56 18.58
CA ALA A 76 -10.43 -55.84 17.15
C ALA A 76 -11.21 -57.14 16.87
N GLU A 77 -11.01 -58.19 17.66
CA GLU A 77 -11.72 -59.47 17.52
C GLU A 77 -13.21 -59.39 17.89
N ARG A 78 -13.64 -58.33 18.60
CA ARG A 78 -15.06 -58.06 18.87
C ARG A 78 -15.78 -57.36 17.70
N ARG A 79 -15.05 -56.86 16.69
CA ARG A 79 -15.59 -56.08 15.57
C ARG A 79 -15.51 -56.79 14.21
N THR A 80 -14.85 -57.94 14.12
CA THR A 80 -14.80 -58.74 12.88
C THR A 80 -15.93 -59.77 12.83
N PRO A 81 -16.78 -59.80 11.77
CA PRO A 81 -17.83 -60.80 11.64
C PRO A 81 -17.26 -62.21 11.48
N ARG A 82 -17.67 -63.13 12.36
CA ARG A 82 -17.35 -64.56 12.29
C ARG A 82 -18.30 -65.26 11.30
N SER A 83 -18.00 -65.22 10.01
CA SER A 83 -18.56 -66.19 9.04
C SER A 83 -17.50 -66.54 8.02
N ARG A 84 -17.12 -67.82 7.95
CA ARG A 84 -15.85 -68.29 7.36
C ARG A 84 -15.92 -68.67 5.87
N ASP A 85 -17.08 -68.55 5.23
CA ASP A 85 -17.31 -69.11 3.89
C ASP A 85 -17.50 -68.07 2.75
N THR A 86 -17.46 -66.76 3.03
CA THR A 86 -17.43 -65.67 2.02
C THR A 86 -16.16 -64.79 2.09
N LEU A 87 -15.23 -65.10 2.99
CA LEU A 87 -14.12 -64.23 3.40
C LEU A 87 -13.06 -63.91 2.34
N GLY A 88 -12.97 -64.67 1.25
CA GLY A 88 -12.02 -64.36 0.17
C GLY A 88 -12.38 -63.07 -0.56
N VAL A 89 -13.65 -62.96 -0.96
CA VAL A 89 -14.15 -61.82 -1.74
C VAL A 89 -14.25 -60.55 -0.88
N ASP A 90 -14.68 -60.68 0.38
CA ASP A 90 -14.82 -59.53 1.30
C ASP A 90 -13.46 -58.97 1.77
N ARG A 91 -12.45 -59.84 1.95
CA ARG A 91 -11.09 -59.43 2.31
C ARG A 91 -10.39 -58.74 1.14
N ASP A 92 -10.51 -59.28 -0.07
CA ASP A 92 -9.93 -58.68 -1.27
C ASP A 92 -10.61 -57.33 -1.57
N ALA A 93 -11.93 -57.21 -1.36
CA ALA A 93 -12.65 -55.95 -1.47
C ALA A 93 -12.18 -54.92 -0.44
N TYR A 94 -11.97 -55.31 0.82
CA TYR A 94 -11.43 -54.42 1.85
C TYR A 94 -9.99 -53.97 1.55
N PHE A 95 -9.13 -54.89 1.10
CA PHE A 95 -7.75 -54.59 0.71
C PHE A 95 -7.71 -53.63 -0.49
N ASN A 96 -8.49 -53.89 -1.54
CA ASN A 96 -8.61 -53.01 -2.70
C ASN A 96 -9.15 -51.63 -2.28
N GLY A 97 -10.14 -51.57 -1.38
CA GLY A 97 -10.62 -50.30 -0.83
C GLY A 97 -9.56 -49.52 -0.05
N CYS A 98 -8.71 -50.21 0.72
CA CYS A 98 -7.56 -49.56 1.40
C CYS A 98 -6.51 -49.06 0.40
N ARG A 99 -6.25 -49.82 -0.67
CA ARG A 99 -5.31 -49.44 -1.72
C ARG A 99 -5.82 -48.23 -2.49
N ASP A 100 -7.07 -48.25 -2.94
CA ASP A 100 -7.69 -47.15 -3.69
C ASP A 100 -7.78 -45.88 -2.80
N SER A 101 -8.03 -46.04 -1.49
CA SER A 101 -7.97 -44.93 -0.52
C SER A 101 -6.57 -44.35 -0.35
N LEU A 102 -5.52 -45.17 -0.39
CA LEU A 102 -4.13 -44.70 -0.35
C LEU A 102 -3.77 -44.00 -1.65
N GLU A 103 -4.10 -44.58 -2.80
CA GLU A 103 -3.88 -43.97 -4.12
C GLU A 103 -4.53 -42.58 -4.21
N SER A 104 -5.77 -42.45 -3.75
CA SER A 104 -6.47 -41.16 -3.70
C SER A 104 -5.81 -40.16 -2.72
N ALA A 105 -5.33 -40.62 -1.57
CA ALA A 105 -4.67 -39.76 -0.59
C ALA A 105 -3.31 -39.27 -1.11
N THR A 106 -2.50 -40.16 -1.71
CA THR A 106 -1.22 -39.83 -2.34
C THR A 106 -1.41 -38.86 -3.51
N ALA A 107 -2.44 -39.03 -4.34
CA ALA A 107 -2.74 -38.09 -5.42
C ALA A 107 -3.05 -36.68 -4.88
N ASN A 108 -3.85 -36.59 -3.81
CA ASN A 108 -4.19 -35.32 -3.16
C ASN A 108 -2.96 -34.66 -2.49
N VAL A 109 -2.06 -35.44 -1.88
CA VAL A 109 -0.77 -34.92 -1.37
C VAL A 109 0.10 -34.39 -2.49
N ALA A 110 0.17 -35.08 -3.63
CA ALA A 110 0.95 -34.64 -4.79
C ALA A 110 0.43 -33.32 -5.36
N GLU A 111 -0.89 -33.20 -5.55
CA GLU A 111 -1.55 -31.95 -6.02
C GLU A 111 -1.27 -30.78 -5.07
N LEU A 112 -1.51 -30.96 -3.78
CA LEU A 112 -1.26 -29.91 -2.78
C LEU A 112 0.23 -29.57 -2.62
N SER A 113 1.14 -30.53 -2.85
CA SER A 113 2.58 -30.29 -2.84
C SER A 113 3.01 -29.43 -4.03
N GLU A 114 2.45 -29.68 -5.21
CA GLU A 114 2.69 -28.87 -6.41
C GLU A 114 2.12 -27.45 -6.25
N GLU A 115 0.89 -27.32 -5.72
CA GLU A 115 0.30 -26.01 -5.38
C GLU A 115 1.18 -25.25 -4.40
N TRP A 116 1.64 -25.89 -3.32
CA TRP A 116 2.51 -25.27 -2.32
C TRP A 116 3.87 -24.85 -2.89
N GLN A 117 4.48 -25.68 -3.76
CA GLN A 117 5.73 -25.32 -4.44
C GLN A 117 5.54 -24.13 -5.37
N SER A 118 4.46 -24.11 -6.16
CA SER A 118 4.11 -22.99 -7.02
C SER A 118 3.91 -21.70 -6.22
N GLU A 119 3.22 -21.76 -5.07
CA GLU A 119 3.08 -20.60 -4.17
C GLU A 119 4.43 -20.12 -3.60
N LEU A 120 5.35 -21.02 -3.27
CA LEU A 120 6.70 -20.66 -2.80
C LEU A 120 7.53 -19.98 -3.90
N GLU A 121 7.48 -20.49 -5.13
CA GLU A 121 8.16 -19.91 -6.29
C GLU A 121 7.58 -18.53 -6.62
N GLU A 122 6.26 -18.39 -6.61
CA GLU A 122 5.58 -17.11 -6.81
C GLU A 122 5.96 -16.11 -5.70
N ASN A 123 6.00 -16.55 -4.45
CA ASN A 123 6.40 -15.71 -3.33
C ASN A 123 7.83 -15.19 -3.51
N ALA A 124 8.79 -16.07 -3.82
CA ALA A 124 10.17 -15.68 -4.07
C ALA A 124 10.31 -14.69 -5.24
N ALA A 125 9.58 -14.91 -6.35
CA ALA A 125 9.59 -14.00 -7.50
C ALA A 125 8.99 -12.63 -7.16
N LEU A 126 7.92 -12.59 -6.36
CA LEU A 126 7.29 -11.34 -5.92
C LEU A 126 8.15 -10.58 -4.89
N GLU A 127 8.86 -11.29 -4.01
CA GLU A 127 9.84 -10.67 -3.09
C GLU A 127 11.01 -10.05 -3.87
N GLU A 128 11.51 -10.74 -4.90
CA GLU A 128 12.53 -10.19 -5.82
C GLU A 128 11.99 -8.96 -6.56
N GLU A 129 10.80 -9.03 -7.13
CA GLU A 129 10.15 -7.89 -7.80
C GLU A 129 9.99 -6.70 -6.84
N LEU A 130 9.56 -6.94 -5.60
CA LEU A 130 9.41 -5.90 -4.59
C LEU A 130 10.77 -5.25 -4.25
N ALA A 131 11.84 -6.05 -4.16
CA ALA A 131 13.19 -5.56 -3.94
C ALA A 131 13.68 -4.71 -5.11
N GLU A 132 13.41 -5.12 -6.36
CA GLU A 132 13.72 -4.33 -7.56
C GLU A 132 12.98 -2.99 -7.58
N ILE A 133 11.68 -2.98 -7.26
CA ILE A 133 10.86 -1.77 -7.18
C ILE A 133 11.43 -0.82 -6.12
N ASN A 134 11.75 -1.33 -4.94
CA ASN A 134 12.32 -0.53 -3.86
C ASN A 134 13.72 0.01 -4.23
N ALA A 135 14.55 -0.77 -4.92
CA ALA A 135 15.87 -0.35 -5.37
C ALA A 135 15.80 0.73 -6.48
N ALA A 136 14.82 0.62 -7.38
CA ALA A 136 14.55 1.65 -8.39
C ALA A 136 13.98 2.95 -7.78
N GLY A 137 13.33 2.83 -6.62
CA GLY A 137 12.66 3.93 -5.92
C GLY A 137 11.56 4.57 -6.77
N HIS A 138 11.28 5.84 -6.50
CA HIS A 138 10.24 6.61 -7.20
C HIS A 138 10.65 7.11 -8.59
N GLY A 139 11.79 6.65 -9.13
CA GLY A 139 12.38 7.20 -10.36
C GLY A 139 12.91 8.63 -10.20
N VAL A 140 13.10 9.07 -8.96
CA VAL A 140 13.65 10.38 -8.60
C VAL A 140 14.88 10.18 -7.70
N PRO A 141 16.00 10.87 -7.96
CA PRO A 141 17.17 10.77 -7.10
C PRO A 141 16.88 11.31 -5.69
N THR A 142 17.32 10.57 -4.66
CA THR A 142 17.22 10.93 -3.22
C THR A 142 18.11 12.12 -2.87
N THR A 143 17.73 13.29 -3.37
CA THR A 143 18.47 14.55 -3.24
C THR A 143 17.50 15.69 -3.01
N ARG A 144 17.98 16.83 -2.48
CA ARG A 144 17.18 18.07 -2.36
C ARG A 144 16.60 18.52 -3.71
N LYS A 145 17.31 18.29 -4.82
CA LYS A 145 16.81 18.57 -6.18
C LYS A 145 15.66 17.64 -6.57
N GLY A 146 15.75 16.35 -6.20
CA GLY A 146 14.66 15.38 -6.38
C GLY A 146 13.40 15.77 -5.61
N LEU A 147 13.56 16.19 -4.35
CA LEU A 147 12.45 16.72 -3.54
C LEU A 147 11.79 17.95 -4.17
N ALA A 148 12.57 18.87 -4.72
CA ALA A 148 12.04 20.03 -5.43
C ALA A 148 11.23 19.61 -6.67
N ALA A 149 11.71 18.62 -7.44
CA ALA A 149 10.99 18.10 -8.60
C ALA A 149 9.65 17.44 -8.22
N LEU A 150 9.60 16.72 -7.10
CA LEU A 150 8.34 16.18 -6.54
C LEU A 150 7.39 17.30 -6.11
N GLY A 151 7.92 18.35 -5.45
CA GLY A 151 7.16 19.54 -5.10
C GLY A 151 6.54 20.24 -6.31
N ASP A 152 7.33 20.43 -7.37
CA ASP A 152 6.86 21.02 -8.63
C ASP A 152 5.78 20.15 -9.29
N ALA A 153 5.92 18.81 -9.23
CA ALA A 153 4.92 17.89 -9.74
C ALA A 153 3.60 17.99 -8.97
N ILE A 154 3.64 18.03 -7.63
CA ILE A 154 2.45 18.20 -6.78
C ILE A 154 1.75 19.52 -7.10
N VAL A 155 2.49 20.63 -7.20
CA VAL A 155 1.93 21.94 -7.57
C VAL A 155 1.29 21.90 -8.95
N GLY A 156 1.94 21.24 -9.92
CA GLY A 156 1.40 21.05 -11.26
C GLY A 156 0.09 20.25 -11.29
N GLN A 157 -0.01 19.16 -10.51
CA GLN A 157 -1.24 18.35 -10.43
C GLN A 157 -2.36 19.10 -9.71
N ARG A 158 -2.06 19.83 -8.62
CA ARG A 158 -3.05 20.68 -7.93
C ARG A 158 -3.62 21.75 -8.86
N ALA A 159 -2.77 22.40 -9.65
CA ALA A 159 -3.22 23.39 -10.64
C ALA A 159 -4.05 22.78 -11.79
N GLU A 160 -3.88 21.49 -12.11
CA GLU A 160 -4.78 20.77 -13.03
C GLU A 160 -6.11 20.40 -12.35
N LEU A 161 -6.07 19.96 -11.10
CA LEU A 161 -7.27 19.66 -10.31
C LEU A 161 -8.14 20.91 -10.13
N ASP A 162 -7.54 22.06 -9.80
CA ASP A 162 -8.26 23.34 -9.70
C ASP A 162 -8.95 23.72 -11.00
N ARG A 163 -8.30 23.48 -12.16
CA ARG A 163 -8.89 23.71 -13.49
C ARG A 163 -10.06 22.76 -13.77
N VAL A 164 -9.97 21.50 -13.34
CA VAL A 164 -11.07 20.52 -13.48
C VAL A 164 -12.24 20.92 -12.59
N ASN A 165 -11.99 21.31 -11.34
CA ASN A 165 -13.02 21.76 -10.40
C ASN A 165 -13.70 23.04 -10.88
N GLN A 166 -12.94 23.97 -11.48
CA GLN A 166 -13.52 25.15 -12.11
C GLN A 166 -14.42 24.76 -13.29
N ALA A 167 -13.99 23.85 -14.16
CA ALA A 167 -14.81 23.38 -15.28
C ALA A 167 -16.09 22.66 -14.82
N LEU A 168 -16.04 21.91 -13.71
CA LEU A 168 -17.22 21.32 -13.08
C LEU A 168 -18.20 22.39 -12.56
N ALA A 169 -17.69 23.42 -11.89
CA ALA A 169 -18.52 24.52 -11.41
C ALA A 169 -19.17 25.31 -12.56
N GLU A 170 -18.45 25.50 -13.67
CA GLU A 170 -18.99 26.12 -14.90
C GLU A 170 -20.10 25.27 -15.54
N LEU A 171 -19.97 23.93 -15.53
CA LEU A 171 -21.02 23.02 -16.00
C LEU A 171 -22.27 23.07 -15.10
N GLU A 172 -22.10 23.07 -13.78
CA GLU A 172 -23.24 23.18 -12.85
C GLU A 172 -23.99 24.51 -13.01
N ALA A 173 -23.28 25.61 -13.27
CA ALA A 173 -23.91 26.89 -13.62
C ALA A 173 -24.69 26.79 -14.94
N SER A 174 -24.15 26.12 -15.96
CA SER A 174 -24.85 25.94 -17.23
C SER A 174 -26.10 25.04 -17.12
N ASP A 175 -26.10 24.06 -16.22
CA ASP A 175 -27.28 23.23 -15.96
C ASP A 175 -28.43 24.09 -15.39
N THR A 176 -28.13 25.03 -14.49
CA THR A 176 -29.14 25.96 -13.96
C THR A 176 -29.75 26.87 -15.04
N ASP A 177 -28.98 27.26 -16.05
CA ASP A 177 -29.49 28.03 -17.20
C ASP A 177 -30.42 27.18 -18.07
N THR A 178 -30.17 25.88 -18.21
CA THR A 178 -31.05 24.96 -18.97
C THR A 178 -32.36 24.67 -18.24
N GLU A 179 -32.32 24.52 -16.90
CA GLU A 179 -33.53 24.38 -16.08
C GLU A 179 -34.38 25.66 -16.12
N ALA A 180 -33.75 26.83 -16.06
CA ALA A 180 -34.43 28.12 -16.20
C ALA A 180 -35.12 28.26 -17.58
N ALA A 181 -34.44 27.86 -18.67
CA ALA A 181 -35.02 27.88 -20.01
C ALA A 181 -36.21 26.91 -20.16
N ALA A 182 -36.19 25.75 -19.48
CA ALA A 182 -37.31 24.81 -19.44
C ALA A 182 -38.51 25.38 -18.67
N ALA A 183 -38.28 26.03 -17.53
CA ALA A 183 -39.32 26.70 -16.75
C ALA A 183 -39.94 27.89 -17.51
N GLU A 184 -39.14 28.67 -18.24
CA GLU A 184 -39.63 29.74 -19.12
C GLU A 184 -40.52 29.21 -20.26
N LEU A 185 -40.18 28.06 -20.83
CA LEU A 185 -41.02 27.39 -21.83
C LEU A 185 -42.38 26.97 -21.25
N GLU A 186 -42.37 26.34 -20.08
CA GLU A 186 -43.60 25.89 -19.41
C GLU A 186 -44.49 27.07 -19.04
N ALA A 187 -43.91 28.16 -18.50
CA ALA A 187 -44.64 29.40 -18.21
C ALA A 187 -45.22 30.05 -19.47
N ALA A 188 -44.47 30.09 -20.57
CA ALA A 188 -44.95 30.62 -21.85
C ALA A 188 -46.07 29.75 -22.45
N GLN A 189 -46.01 28.42 -22.28
CA GLN A 189 -47.05 27.47 -22.70
C GLN A 189 -48.32 27.68 -21.88
N HIS A 190 -48.21 27.78 -20.56
CA HIS A 190 -49.33 28.09 -19.66
C HIS A 190 -50.02 29.40 -20.03
N ARG A 191 -49.26 30.44 -20.37
CA ARG A 191 -49.80 31.75 -20.76
C ARG A 191 -50.61 31.68 -22.06
N VAL A 192 -50.17 30.87 -23.02
CA VAL A 192 -50.91 30.62 -24.27
C VAL A 192 -52.19 29.84 -23.98
N ASP A 193 -52.13 28.84 -23.10
CA ASP A 193 -53.28 28.03 -22.73
C ASP A 193 -54.34 28.84 -21.95
N GLU A 194 -53.92 29.75 -21.06
CA GLU A 194 -54.79 30.71 -20.37
C GLU A 194 -55.54 31.63 -21.34
N LEU A 195 -54.83 32.18 -22.34
CA LEU A 195 -55.42 33.07 -23.34
C LEU A 195 -56.36 32.32 -24.29
N ALA A 196 -56.06 31.06 -24.62
CA ALA A 196 -56.96 30.20 -25.39
C ALA A 196 -58.25 29.87 -24.61
N ALA A 197 -58.15 29.66 -23.30
CA ALA A 197 -59.30 29.48 -22.42
C ALA A 197 -60.15 30.76 -22.31
N ALA A 198 -59.52 31.95 -22.22
CA ALA A 198 -60.21 33.24 -22.21
C ALA A 198 -60.94 33.53 -23.54
N GLU A 199 -60.31 33.19 -24.67
CA GLU A 199 -60.93 33.26 -26.00
C GLU A 199 -62.17 32.36 -26.11
N ALA A 200 -62.12 31.14 -25.59
CA ALA A 200 -63.27 30.22 -25.57
C ALA A 200 -64.45 30.76 -24.74
N LEU A 201 -64.19 31.66 -23.80
CA LEU A 201 -65.21 32.39 -23.01
C LEU A 201 -65.65 33.71 -23.67
N GLY A 202 -65.14 34.03 -24.86
CA GLY A 202 -65.51 35.20 -25.66
C GLY A 202 -64.77 36.49 -25.30
N GLN A 203 -63.69 36.41 -24.51
CA GLN A 203 -62.82 37.55 -24.18
C GLN A 203 -61.59 37.50 -25.08
N VAL A 204 -61.52 38.37 -26.09
CA VAL A 204 -60.44 38.35 -27.09
C VAL A 204 -59.66 39.66 -27.09
N ASP A 205 -58.36 39.56 -26.80
CA ASP A 205 -57.36 40.58 -27.11
C ASP A 205 -56.31 39.98 -28.07
N GLU A 206 -56.44 40.29 -29.35
CA GLU A 206 -55.55 39.78 -30.40
C GLU A 206 -54.08 40.21 -30.21
N ALA A 207 -53.84 41.34 -29.53
CA ALA A 207 -52.49 41.83 -29.29
C ALA A 207 -51.78 40.97 -28.24
N GLU A 208 -52.47 40.60 -27.16
CA GLU A 208 -51.95 39.67 -26.15
C GLU A 208 -51.71 38.27 -26.70
N GLN A 209 -52.61 37.75 -27.55
CA GLN A 209 -52.42 36.45 -28.20
C GLN A 209 -51.18 36.40 -29.10
N ARG A 210 -50.95 37.45 -29.91
CA ARG A 210 -49.74 37.53 -30.76
C ARG A 210 -48.47 37.64 -29.92
N ALA A 211 -48.50 38.39 -28.82
CA ALA A 211 -47.36 38.50 -27.91
C ALA A 211 -47.03 37.16 -27.24
N ALA A 212 -48.04 36.44 -26.74
CA ALA A 212 -47.88 35.13 -26.12
C ALA A 212 -47.36 34.07 -27.10
N ALA A 213 -47.89 34.02 -28.33
CA ALA A 213 -47.40 33.12 -29.37
C ALA A 213 -45.94 33.40 -29.77
N THR A 214 -45.55 34.67 -29.81
CA THR A 214 -44.15 35.06 -30.09
C THR A 214 -43.23 34.70 -28.93
N GLY A 215 -43.67 34.90 -27.68
CA GLY A 215 -42.95 34.46 -26.48
C GLY A 215 -42.76 32.94 -26.44
N LEU A 216 -43.80 32.18 -26.78
CA LEU A 216 -43.75 30.72 -26.91
C LEU A 216 -42.76 30.27 -27.99
N ALA A 217 -42.77 30.91 -29.16
CA ALA A 217 -41.85 30.58 -30.25
C ALA A 217 -40.38 30.81 -29.82
N LYS A 218 -40.11 31.91 -29.12
CA LYS A 218 -38.78 32.23 -28.57
C LYS A 218 -38.34 31.22 -27.51
N ALA A 219 -39.23 30.90 -26.56
CA ALA A 219 -38.94 29.91 -25.51
C ALA A 219 -38.74 28.50 -26.08
N ARG A 220 -39.51 28.10 -27.11
CA ARG A 220 -39.30 26.84 -27.84
C ARG A 220 -37.96 26.81 -28.56
N GLN A 221 -37.54 27.94 -29.15
CA GLN A 221 -36.25 28.02 -29.82
C GLN A 221 -35.08 27.92 -28.83
N GLN A 222 -35.23 28.48 -27.62
CA GLN A 222 -34.26 28.35 -26.53
C GLN A 222 -34.26 26.92 -25.93
N ALA A 223 -35.42 26.26 -25.87
CA ALA A 223 -35.59 24.94 -25.28
C ALA A 223 -35.48 23.75 -26.27
N ALA A 224 -35.19 23.97 -27.55
CA ALA A 224 -35.06 22.90 -28.56
C ALA A 224 -33.67 22.25 -28.64
N GLY A 225 -32.61 22.92 -28.18
CA GLY A 225 -31.24 22.36 -28.07
C GLY A 225 -30.81 21.67 -26.76
N PRO A 226 -31.46 21.81 -25.58
CA PRO A 226 -30.92 21.40 -24.29
C PRO A 226 -30.92 19.89 -24.04
N GLY A 227 -31.78 19.09 -24.69
CA GLY A 227 -31.85 17.64 -24.41
C GLY A 227 -30.60 16.84 -24.81
N GLU A 228 -29.94 17.19 -25.91
CA GLU A 228 -28.65 16.61 -26.32
C GLU A 228 -27.47 17.26 -25.58
N LEU A 229 -27.58 18.56 -25.28
CA LEU A 229 -26.59 19.29 -24.48
C LEU A 229 -26.52 18.80 -23.03
N LEU A 230 -27.65 18.43 -22.42
CA LEU A 230 -27.73 17.83 -21.07
C LEU A 230 -27.03 16.47 -21.03
N LYS A 231 -27.28 15.59 -22.00
CA LYS A 231 -26.61 14.28 -22.06
C LYS A 231 -25.10 14.41 -22.29
N LEU A 232 -24.68 15.38 -23.09
CA LEU A 232 -23.27 15.72 -23.30
C LEU A 232 -22.67 16.33 -22.03
N GLY A 233 -23.41 17.19 -21.32
CA GLY A 233 -23.08 17.78 -20.03
C GLY A 233 -22.88 16.70 -18.96
N ASP A 234 -23.82 15.79 -18.79
CA ASP A 234 -23.74 14.65 -17.86
C ASP A 234 -22.55 13.72 -18.16
N ALA A 235 -22.27 13.47 -19.44
CA ALA A 235 -21.11 12.69 -19.84
C ALA A 235 -19.80 13.42 -19.55
N ALA A 236 -19.74 14.74 -19.83
CA ALA A 236 -18.60 15.60 -19.53
C ALA A 236 -18.36 15.71 -18.02
N ARG A 237 -19.42 15.92 -17.22
CA ARG A 237 -19.42 15.94 -15.76
C ARG A 237 -18.83 14.64 -15.20
N ARG A 238 -19.39 13.48 -15.57
CA ARG A 238 -18.84 12.17 -15.15
C ARG A 238 -17.39 11.96 -15.60
N GLY A 239 -17.00 12.53 -16.74
CA GLY A 239 -15.62 12.48 -17.22
C GLY A 239 -14.67 13.33 -16.37
N LEU A 240 -15.11 14.54 -16.01
CA LEU A 240 -14.36 15.48 -15.17
C LEU A 240 -14.29 15.02 -13.71
N GLU A 241 -15.37 14.48 -13.14
CA GLU A 241 -15.39 13.87 -11.81
C GLU A 241 -14.38 12.73 -11.71
N ARG A 242 -14.39 11.78 -12.65
CA ARG A 242 -13.38 10.70 -12.72
C ARG A 242 -11.97 11.25 -12.86
N LYS A 243 -11.77 12.31 -13.65
CA LYS A 243 -10.46 12.94 -13.79
C LYS A 243 -10.02 13.62 -12.48
N ALA A 244 -10.93 14.26 -11.75
CA ALA A 244 -10.66 14.86 -10.45
C ALA A 244 -10.23 13.80 -9.42
N GLU A 245 -10.95 12.67 -9.36
CA GLU A 245 -10.59 11.53 -8.51
C GLU A 245 -9.18 10.98 -8.83
N VAL A 246 -8.88 10.78 -10.12
CA VAL A 246 -7.56 10.32 -10.56
C VAL A 246 -6.45 11.31 -10.20
N LEU A 247 -6.71 12.61 -10.36
CA LEU A 247 -5.76 13.67 -9.99
C LEU A 247 -5.54 13.72 -8.47
N ALA A 248 -6.59 13.59 -7.67
CA ALA A 248 -6.50 13.55 -6.21
C ALA A 248 -5.64 12.35 -5.73
N ALA A 249 -5.95 11.15 -6.20
CA ALA A 249 -5.15 9.96 -5.88
C ALA A 249 -3.68 10.11 -6.33
N CYS A 250 -3.45 10.71 -7.51
CA CYS A 250 -2.10 11.00 -7.99
C CYS A 250 -1.34 11.97 -7.08
N ILE A 251 -2.00 13.01 -6.55
CA ILE A 251 -1.42 13.95 -5.58
C ILE A 251 -1.04 13.21 -4.29
N ASP A 252 -1.92 12.35 -3.76
CA ASP A 252 -1.65 11.57 -2.55
C ASP A 252 -0.41 10.67 -2.73
N HIS A 253 -0.30 9.97 -3.86
CA HIS A 253 0.87 9.15 -4.18
C HIS A 253 2.16 9.98 -4.31
N LEU A 254 2.08 11.17 -4.92
CA LEU A 254 3.23 12.08 -5.00
C LEU A 254 3.66 12.60 -3.64
N GLU A 255 2.71 12.92 -2.75
CA GLU A 255 2.99 13.37 -1.39
C GLU A 255 3.64 12.27 -0.55
N GLN A 256 3.14 11.04 -0.64
CA GLN A 256 3.78 9.90 -0.01
C GLN A 256 5.21 9.69 -0.53
N ALA A 257 5.40 9.69 -1.85
CA ALA A 257 6.74 9.57 -2.46
C ALA A 257 7.68 10.68 -1.99
N ARG A 258 7.18 11.92 -1.87
CA ARG A 258 7.95 13.05 -1.33
C ARG A 258 8.36 12.82 0.12
N CYS A 259 7.45 12.36 0.98
CA CYS A 259 7.76 12.06 2.38
C CYS A 259 8.84 10.97 2.51
N GLU A 260 8.74 9.90 1.71
CA GLU A 260 9.74 8.82 1.69
C GLU A 260 11.12 9.35 1.25
N VAL A 261 11.17 10.09 0.14
CA VAL A 261 12.43 10.71 -0.34
C VAL A 261 12.96 11.74 0.67
N GLU A 262 12.09 12.44 1.39
CA GLU A 262 12.50 13.44 2.40
C GLU A 262 13.13 12.77 3.61
N ALA A 263 12.59 11.63 4.04
CA ALA A 263 13.19 10.81 5.09
C ALA A 263 14.59 10.34 4.68
N ASP A 264 14.76 9.84 3.46
CA ASP A 264 16.06 9.36 2.95
C ASP A 264 17.09 10.50 2.86
N VAL A 265 16.70 11.66 2.33
CA VAL A 265 17.57 12.83 2.25
C VAL A 265 17.98 13.30 3.63
N CYS A 266 17.03 13.41 4.57
CA CYS A 266 17.33 13.81 5.94
C CYS A 266 18.23 12.80 6.65
N HIS A 267 18.03 11.49 6.42
CA HIS A 267 18.88 10.44 6.98
C HIS A 267 20.31 10.51 6.44
N ALA A 268 20.48 10.73 5.13
CA ALA A 268 21.79 10.89 4.51
C ALA A 268 22.51 12.16 5.02
N GLU A 269 21.81 13.29 5.09
CA GLU A 269 22.35 14.55 5.64
C GLU A 269 22.73 14.42 7.11
N TRP A 270 21.89 13.73 7.89
CA TRP A 270 22.18 13.46 9.29
C TRP A 270 23.41 12.56 9.45
N SER A 271 23.49 11.46 8.70
CA SER A 271 24.65 10.56 8.71
C SER A 271 25.95 11.26 8.30
N GLU A 272 25.88 12.17 7.33
CA GLU A 272 27.01 13.00 6.93
C GLU A 272 27.41 14.00 8.03
N ALA A 273 26.44 14.66 8.65
CA ALA A 273 26.68 15.55 9.77
C ALA A 273 27.29 14.83 10.97
N GLU A 274 26.83 13.60 11.25
CA GLU A 274 27.40 12.74 12.28
C GLU A 274 28.83 12.33 11.95
N ARG A 275 29.09 11.89 10.71
CA ARG A 275 30.45 11.56 10.28
C ARG A 275 31.39 12.76 10.43
N ARG A 276 30.95 13.93 9.97
CA ARG A 276 31.73 15.16 10.11
C ARG A 276 31.94 15.57 11.57
N LEU A 277 30.95 15.36 12.43
CA LEU A 277 31.10 15.58 13.87
C LEU A 277 32.15 14.63 14.46
N VAL A 278 32.10 13.33 14.11
CA VAL A 278 33.09 12.35 14.54
C VAL A 278 34.48 12.72 14.04
N GLU A 279 34.64 13.09 12.77
CA GLU A 279 35.92 13.54 12.20
C GLU A 279 36.49 14.76 12.94
N LEU A 280 35.64 15.72 13.32
CA LEU A 280 36.07 16.88 14.12
C LEU A 280 36.47 16.50 15.55
N LEU A 281 35.81 15.50 16.14
CA LEU A 281 36.11 15.03 17.50
C LEU A 281 37.33 14.10 17.55
N GLU A 282 37.52 13.28 16.54
CA GLU A 282 38.66 12.36 16.40
C GLU A 282 39.88 13.03 15.78
N GLY A 283 39.70 14.15 15.09
CA GLY A 283 40.75 14.86 14.38
C GLY A 283 41.82 15.48 15.30
N ASP A 284 43.02 15.59 14.75
CA ASP A 284 44.18 16.23 15.39
C ASP A 284 43.93 17.70 15.78
N GLU A 285 42.92 18.35 15.21
CA GLU A 285 42.55 19.72 15.53
C GLU A 285 42.02 19.86 16.96
N LEU A 286 41.14 18.96 17.41
CA LEU A 286 40.63 18.98 18.79
C LEU A 286 41.73 18.59 19.78
N ALA A 287 42.52 17.57 19.46
CA ALA A 287 43.70 17.20 20.25
C ALA A 287 44.70 18.37 20.36
N GLY A 288 45.01 19.03 19.24
CA GLY A 288 45.91 20.18 19.19
C GLY A 288 45.35 21.44 19.86
N LEU A 289 44.02 21.64 19.88
CA LEU A 289 43.38 22.70 20.67
C LEU A 289 43.47 22.40 22.17
N MET A 290 43.18 21.17 22.57
CA MET A 290 43.30 20.73 23.97
C MET A 290 44.73 20.84 24.47
N ASP A 291 45.73 20.46 23.67
CA ASP A 291 47.14 20.62 24.02
C ASP A 291 47.54 22.09 24.12
N ARG A 292 47.13 22.96 23.18
CA ARG A 292 47.37 24.41 23.30
C ARG A 292 46.76 25.00 24.57
N LEU A 293 45.56 24.56 24.94
CA LEU A 293 44.88 24.99 26.16
C LEU A 293 45.61 24.51 27.42
N ARG A 294 46.08 23.25 27.46
CA ARG A 294 46.92 22.72 28.55
C ARG A 294 48.24 23.49 28.69
N HIS A 295 48.90 23.77 27.57
CA HIS A 295 50.14 24.55 27.54
C HIS A 295 49.91 25.98 28.06
N SER A 296 48.82 26.64 27.64
CA SER A 296 48.43 27.98 28.10
C SER A 296 48.12 28.00 29.60
N ARG A 297 47.32 27.06 30.11
CA ARG A 297 47.02 26.92 31.55
C ARG A 297 48.30 26.69 32.38
N SER A 298 49.20 25.86 31.88
CA SER A 298 50.49 25.60 32.54
C SER A 298 51.40 26.82 32.53
N ALA A 299 51.46 27.55 31.41
CA ALA A 299 52.21 28.80 31.30
C ALA A 299 51.65 29.86 32.25
N PHE A 300 50.32 30.01 32.33
CA PHE A 300 49.66 30.90 33.26
C PHE A 300 49.98 30.55 34.72
N ARG A 301 49.90 29.28 35.14
CA ARG A 301 50.28 28.85 36.50
C ARG A 301 51.72 29.20 36.84
N ARG A 302 52.66 28.97 35.90
CA ARG A 302 54.08 29.31 36.10
C ARG A 302 54.29 30.81 36.23
N ALA A 303 53.73 31.59 35.30
CA ALA A 303 53.82 33.05 35.31
C ALA A 303 53.23 33.63 36.61
N HIS A 304 52.06 33.13 37.03
CA HIS A 304 51.40 33.56 38.25
C HIS A 304 52.19 33.21 39.51
N ARG A 305 52.77 32.00 39.58
CA ARG A 305 53.65 31.61 40.69
C ARG A 305 54.87 32.51 40.78
N ASN A 306 55.49 32.83 39.65
CA ASN A 306 56.68 33.69 39.62
C ASN A 306 56.34 35.14 40.01
N ALA A 307 55.17 35.65 39.63
CA ALA A 307 54.75 37.01 39.92
C ALA A 307 54.22 37.19 41.35
N TYR A 308 53.50 36.19 41.89
CA TYR A 308 52.71 36.34 43.13
C TYR A 308 53.07 35.32 44.22
N GLY A 309 54.05 34.45 44.01
CA GLY A 309 54.52 33.47 44.99
C GLY A 309 53.62 32.23 45.15
N TYR A 310 52.47 32.17 44.47
CA TYR A 310 51.57 31.02 44.49
C TYR A 310 50.98 30.72 43.09
N ALA A 311 50.67 29.45 42.85
CA ALA A 311 49.96 29.03 41.64
C ALA A 311 48.45 28.99 41.93
N PRO A 312 47.61 29.63 41.10
CA PRO A 312 46.16 29.61 41.28
C PRO A 312 45.62 28.22 40.99
N ASP A 313 44.60 27.84 41.76
CA ASP A 313 43.87 26.61 41.53
C ASP A 313 42.98 26.81 40.29
N ILE A 314 43.30 26.09 39.21
CA ILE A 314 42.51 26.17 37.97
C ILE A 314 41.43 25.12 38.09
N LEU A 315 40.20 25.56 38.33
CA LEU A 315 39.01 24.70 38.29
C LEU A 315 38.69 24.34 36.84
N GLY A 316 38.56 23.04 36.56
CA GLY A 316 38.26 22.47 35.25
C GLY A 316 39.18 21.28 34.97
N THR A 317 38.64 20.07 35.07
CA THR A 317 39.31 18.84 34.64
C THR A 317 39.63 18.91 33.15
N ASP A 318 40.64 18.18 32.68
CA ASP A 318 40.97 18.03 31.25
C ASP A 318 39.92 17.21 30.48
N GLN A 319 38.67 17.24 30.91
CA GLN A 319 37.57 16.46 30.37
C GLN A 319 36.64 17.36 29.57
N LEU A 320 36.39 16.94 28.33
CA LEU A 320 35.35 17.49 27.49
C LEU A 320 34.14 16.57 27.62
N GLU A 321 33.07 17.05 28.26
CA GLU A 321 31.81 16.30 28.35
C GLU A 321 30.88 16.72 27.22
N ILE A 322 30.62 15.80 26.28
CA ILE A 322 29.63 15.99 25.21
C ILE A 322 28.46 15.05 25.51
N THR A 323 27.27 15.62 25.71
CA THR A 323 26.03 14.85 25.92
C THR A 323 25.07 15.07 24.77
N GLY A 324 24.68 13.99 24.08
CA GLY A 324 23.65 13.97 23.04
C GLY A 324 22.81 12.69 23.10
N PRO A 325 21.59 12.67 22.52
CA PRO A 325 20.62 11.58 22.71
C PRO A 325 21.08 10.20 22.18
N LEU A 326 21.94 10.13 21.15
CA LEU A 326 22.57 8.89 20.67
C LEU A 326 24.01 8.66 21.15
N LEU A 327 24.66 9.67 21.76
CA LEU A 327 25.97 9.52 22.41
C LEU A 327 25.91 8.73 23.73
N LYS A 328 24.72 8.23 24.13
CA LYS A 328 24.54 7.38 25.31
C LYS A 328 25.40 6.11 25.29
N HIS A 329 25.89 5.68 24.12
CA HIS A 329 26.81 4.53 23.99
C HIS A 329 28.28 4.92 23.81
N HIS A 330 28.59 6.20 23.62
CA HIS A 330 29.96 6.71 23.60
C HIS A 330 30.21 7.60 24.81
N LYS A 331 30.43 6.97 25.97
CA LYS A 331 31.33 7.57 26.95
C LYS A 331 32.74 7.48 26.37
N LEU A 332 33.11 8.41 25.49
CA LEU A 332 34.52 8.65 25.16
C LEU A 332 35.19 9.21 26.42
N ARG A 333 35.48 8.32 27.36
CA ARG A 333 36.52 8.56 28.36
C ARG A 333 37.82 8.52 27.57
N TRP A 334 38.38 9.66 27.19
CA TRP A 334 39.78 9.70 26.82
C TRP A 334 40.60 9.26 28.03
N PRO A 335 41.23 8.06 28.02
CA PRO A 335 42.27 7.75 28.98
C PRO A 335 43.56 8.10 28.26
N LEU A 336 43.88 9.39 28.11
CA LEU A 336 45.24 9.75 27.71
C LEU A 336 46.13 9.47 28.93
N ARG A 337 46.64 8.23 28.98
CA ARG A 337 47.80 7.89 29.81
C ARG A 337 49.01 8.60 29.20
N VAL A 338 49.51 9.56 29.99
CA VAL A 338 50.88 10.08 30.15
C VAL A 338 51.89 9.74 29.07
#